data_AF-A0A6L6WZ24-F1
#
_entry.id   AF-A0A6L6WZ24-F1
#
_cell.length_a   1.000
_cell.length_b   1.000
_cell.length_c   1.000
_cell.angle_alpha   90.00
_cell.angle_beta   90.00
_cell.angle_gamma   90.00
#
_symmetry.space_group_name_H-M   'P 1'
#
loop_
_entity.id
_entity.type
_entity.pdbx_description
1 polymer ?
#
loop_
_entity_poly.entity_id
_entity_poly.type
_entity_poly.pdbx_seq_one_letter_code
_entity_poly.pdbx_strand_id
1 'polypeptide(L)'
;MRQRFPRVVLRDRETSEGFLDGYTDGDGYRSSHWSARLLVSANVPFLAELAQVVGARFTPNKQGAASRLAVADTWPSRRTFPAEHHPLELREAAWAEVREVRSRTSGDKPFTLYSFRLDPCPSFLINGHLARQPW
;
A
#
# COMPACT_ATOMS: atom_id res chain seq x y z
N MET A 1 12.35 6.97 8.71
CA MET A 1 12.15 5.65 8.08
C MET A 1 11.84 5.89 6.61
N ARG A 2 12.71 5.51 5.65
CA ARG A 2 12.41 5.67 4.22
C ARG A 2 11.70 4.41 3.74
N GLN A 3 10.56 4.59 3.07
CA GLN A 3 9.75 3.47 2.58
C GLN A 3 10.48 2.74 1.46
N ARG A 4 10.37 1.41 1.40
CA ARG A 4 10.88 0.61 0.27
C ARG A 4 9.91 0.69 -0.92
N PHE A 5 10.25 0.03 -2.03
CA PHE A 5 9.37 -0.02 -3.18
C PHE A 5 8.01 -0.65 -2.81
N PRO A 6 6.87 -0.01 -3.13
CA PRO A 6 5.55 -0.50 -2.76
C PRO A 6 5.19 -1.72 -3.59
N ARG A 7 5.55 -2.92 -3.12
CA ARG A 7 5.41 -4.17 -3.89
C ARG A 7 4.00 -4.44 -4.42
N VAL A 8 2.95 -3.96 -3.74
CA VAL A 8 1.55 -4.09 -4.18
C VAL A 8 1.31 -3.66 -5.63
N VAL A 9 2.10 -2.70 -6.15
CA VAL A 9 1.96 -2.23 -7.54
C VAL A 9 2.43 -3.25 -8.57
N LEU A 10 3.15 -4.29 -8.14
CA LEU A 10 3.62 -5.41 -8.96
C LEU A 10 2.55 -6.48 -9.21
N ARG A 11 1.30 -6.24 -8.78
CA ARG A 11 0.18 -7.17 -9.02
C ARG A 11 0.05 -7.54 -10.49
N ASP A 12 0.05 -6.52 -11.34
CA ASP A 12 -0.05 -6.66 -12.77
C ASP A 12 0.62 -5.48 -13.47
N ARG A 13 0.72 -5.63 -14.79
CA ARG A 13 1.39 -4.67 -15.65
C ARG A 13 0.71 -3.31 -15.63
N GLU A 14 -0.61 -3.31 -15.68
CA GLU A 14 -1.42 -2.09 -15.74
C GLU A 14 -1.23 -1.25 -14.48
N THR A 15 -1.29 -1.87 -13.31
CA THR A 15 -1.06 -1.22 -12.02
C THR A 15 0.35 -0.63 -11.93
N SER A 16 1.36 -1.37 -12.41
CA SER A 16 2.74 -0.88 -12.44
C SER A 16 2.96 0.27 -13.41
N GLU A 17 2.35 0.24 -14.60
CA GLU A 17 2.42 1.38 -15.53
C GLU A 17 1.74 2.61 -14.93
N GLY A 18 0.54 2.46 -14.34
CA GLY A 18 -0.15 3.56 -13.66
C GLY A 18 0.66 4.13 -12.49
N PHE A 19 1.35 3.29 -11.72
CA PHE A 19 2.29 3.74 -10.69
C PHE A 19 3.43 4.58 -11.28
N LEU A 20 4.03 4.13 -12.38
CA LEU A 20 5.12 4.84 -13.04
C LEU A 20 4.63 6.15 -13.68
N ASP A 21 3.42 6.19 -14.23
CA ASP A 21 2.81 7.39 -14.78
C ASP A 21 2.58 8.42 -13.67
N GLY A 22 1.92 8.02 -12.58
CA GLY A 22 1.70 8.89 -11.42
C GLY A 22 3.00 9.41 -10.79
N TYR A 23 4.04 8.58 -10.69
CA TYR A 23 5.34 9.04 -10.22
C TYR A 23 5.99 10.01 -11.22
N THR A 24 5.84 9.77 -12.53
CA THR A 24 6.38 10.66 -13.57
C THR A 24 5.73 12.04 -13.49
N ASP A 25 4.42 12.10 -13.24
CA ASP A 25 3.69 13.36 -13.14
C ASP A 25 3.98 14.13 -11.84
N GLY A 26 4.23 13.41 -10.73
CA GLY A 26 4.50 14.02 -9.42
C GLY A 26 5.98 14.39 -9.22
N ASP A 27 6.87 13.41 -9.33
CA ASP A 27 8.28 13.48 -8.94
C ASP A 27 9.22 13.05 -10.08
N GLY A 28 8.79 13.24 -11.33
CA GLY A 28 9.54 12.86 -12.51
C GLY A 28 9.28 13.79 -13.70
N TYR A 29 9.70 13.35 -14.87
CA TYR A 29 9.37 13.99 -16.15
C TYR A 29 9.69 13.06 -17.32
N ARG A 30 9.11 13.36 -18.48
CA ARG A 30 9.47 12.71 -19.76
C ARG A 30 10.75 13.29 -20.33
N SER A 31 11.65 12.44 -20.82
CA SER A 31 12.84 12.89 -21.54
C SER A 31 12.44 13.55 -22.86
N SER A 32 13.10 14.66 -23.21
CA SER A 32 12.94 15.32 -24.51
C SER A 32 13.79 14.68 -25.64
N HIS A 33 14.75 13.82 -25.29
CA HIS A 33 15.75 13.30 -26.25
C HIS A 33 15.52 11.84 -26.65
N TRP A 34 14.77 11.07 -25.84
CA TRP A 34 14.49 9.66 -26.10
C TRP A 34 13.18 9.22 -25.44
N SER A 35 12.65 8.07 -25.85
CA SER A 35 11.45 7.46 -25.29
C SER A 35 11.70 6.84 -23.90
N ALA A 36 11.74 7.69 -22.88
CA ALA A 36 11.89 7.29 -21.49
C ALA A 36 11.26 8.31 -20.53
N ARG A 37 10.90 7.83 -19.34
CA ARG A 37 10.58 8.65 -18.18
C ARG A 37 11.76 8.69 -17.21
N LEU A 38 12.03 9.86 -16.63
CA LEU A 38 13.03 10.04 -15.58
C LEU A 38 12.30 10.24 -14.25
N LEU A 39 12.53 9.31 -13.32
CA LEU A 39 11.99 9.40 -11.97
C LEU A 39 13.05 9.97 -11.04
N VAL A 40 12.68 10.96 -10.23
CA VAL A 40 13.58 11.66 -9.31
C VAL A 40 13.20 11.31 -7.88
N SER A 41 14.18 10.90 -7.08
CA SER A 41 13.93 10.60 -5.66
C SER A 41 15.18 10.72 -4.81
N ALA A 42 15.04 11.24 -3.60
CA ALA A 42 16.05 11.08 -2.56
C ALA A 42 16.04 9.66 -1.96
N ASN A 43 15.01 8.86 -2.23
CA ASN A 43 14.86 7.52 -1.70
C ASN A 43 15.63 6.48 -2.54
N VAL A 44 16.92 6.34 -2.25
CA VAL A 44 17.82 5.41 -2.96
C VAL A 44 17.34 3.95 -2.91
N PRO A 45 16.92 3.37 -1.77
CA PRO A 45 16.38 2.01 -1.74
C PRO A 45 15.20 1.80 -2.69
N PHE A 46 14.28 2.76 -2.75
CA PHE A 46 13.15 2.73 -3.68
C PHE A 46 13.60 2.67 -5.14
N LEU A 47 14.51 3.56 -5.56
CA LEU A 47 14.99 3.58 -6.95
C LEU A 47 15.82 2.34 -7.32
N ALA A 48 16.56 1.78 -6.37
CA ALA A 48 17.33 0.56 -6.58
C ALA A 48 16.43 -0.66 -6.82
N GLU A 49 15.38 -0.83 -6.01
CA GLU A 49 14.39 -1.89 -6.19
C GLU A 49 13.60 -1.70 -7.49
N LEU A 50 13.15 -0.47 -7.78
CA LEU A 50 12.43 -0.17 -9.02
C LEU A 50 13.29 -0.43 -10.27
N ALA A 51 14.59 -0.13 -10.22
CA ALA A 51 15.52 -0.40 -11.32
C ALA A 51 15.58 -1.90 -11.65
N GLN A 52 15.49 -2.77 -10.65
CA GLN A 52 15.43 -4.23 -10.87
C GLN A 52 14.12 -4.62 -11.57
N VAL A 53 12.98 -4.10 -11.10
CA VAL A 53 11.65 -4.36 -11.68
C VAL A 53 11.62 -4.00 -13.17
N VAL A 54 12.13 -2.82 -13.53
CA VAL A 54 12.10 -2.32 -14.92
C VAL A 54 13.32 -2.75 -15.75
N GLY A 55 14.26 -3.50 -15.18
CA GLY A 55 15.46 -3.95 -15.89
C GLY A 55 16.39 -2.81 -16.30
N ALA A 56 16.43 -1.74 -15.51
CA ALA A 56 17.30 -0.58 -15.71
C ALA A 56 18.57 -0.67 -14.86
N ARG A 57 19.62 0.05 -15.29
CA ARG A 57 20.80 0.29 -14.45
C ARG A 57 20.56 1.53 -13.62
N PHE A 58 20.93 1.48 -12.34
CA PHE A 58 20.80 2.58 -11.41
C PHE A 58 22.10 2.84 -10.67
N THR A 59 22.50 4.11 -10.63
CA THR A 59 23.63 4.59 -9.86
C THR A 59 23.16 5.76 -8.99
N PRO A 60 23.24 5.66 -7.65
CA PRO A 60 22.84 6.74 -6.77
C PRO A 60 23.71 7.99 -6.97
N ASN A 61 23.09 9.17 -6.80
CA ASN A 61 23.82 10.42 -6.71
C ASN A 61 24.59 10.49 -5.39
N LYS A 62 25.91 10.75 -5.46
CA LYS A 62 26.81 10.79 -4.29
C LYS A 62 26.86 12.15 -3.60
N GLN A 63 26.28 13.20 -4.19
CA GLN A 63 26.42 14.59 -3.74
C GLN A 63 25.28 15.05 -2.82
N GLY A 64 24.54 14.12 -2.20
CA GLY A 64 23.44 14.44 -1.28
C GLY A 64 22.15 14.94 -1.93
N ALA A 65 22.16 15.20 -3.24
CA ALA A 65 20.97 15.53 -4.02
C ALA A 65 20.15 14.28 -4.39
N ALA A 66 18.91 14.50 -4.86
CA ALA A 66 18.07 13.41 -5.35
C ALA A 66 18.75 12.64 -6.50
N SER A 67 18.53 11.33 -6.50
CA SER A 67 18.97 10.44 -7.56
C SER A 67 17.93 10.37 -8.67
N ARG A 68 18.36 9.97 -9.87
CA ARG A 68 17.50 9.83 -11.04
C ARG A 68 17.54 8.39 -11.55
N LEU A 69 16.39 7.86 -11.93
CA LEU A 69 16.27 6.58 -12.63
C LEU A 69 15.64 6.83 -13.99
N ALA A 70 16.32 6.41 -15.05
CA ALA A 70 15.75 6.40 -16.39
C ALA A 70 15.02 5.07 -16.64
N VAL A 71 13.72 5.16 -16.92
CA VAL A 71 12.88 4.01 -17.27
C VAL A 71 12.50 4.16 -18.74
N ALA A 72 13.11 3.34 -19.60
CA ALA A 72 12.82 3.34 -21.04
C ALA A 72 11.40 2.84 -21.29
N ASP A 73 10.70 3.38 -22.30
CA ASP A 73 9.34 2.92 -22.65
C ASP A 73 9.32 1.46 -23.13
N THR A 74 10.48 0.94 -23.57
CA THR A 74 10.69 -0.47 -23.92
C THR A 74 10.94 -1.38 -22.73
N TRP A 75 10.87 -0.88 -21.48
CA TRP A 75 11.01 -1.74 -20.31
C TRP A 75 10.07 -2.97 -20.26
N PRO A 76 8.83 -2.98 -20.82
CA PRO A 76 8.02 -4.20 -20.87
C PRO A 76 8.73 -5.37 -21.56
N SER A 77 9.49 -5.10 -22.63
CA SER A 77 10.14 -6.15 -23.42
C SER A 77 11.34 -6.78 -22.72
N ARG A 78 11.83 -6.19 -21.61
CA ARG A 78 12.97 -6.68 -20.84
C ARG A 78 12.68 -7.94 -20.03
N ARG A 79 11.39 -8.31 -19.85
CA ARG A 79 10.95 -9.50 -19.11
C ARG A 79 11.50 -9.60 -17.68
N THR A 80 11.78 -8.46 -17.05
CA THR A 80 12.27 -8.37 -15.66
C THR A 80 11.15 -8.12 -14.65
N PHE A 81 9.93 -7.85 -15.11
CA PHE A 81 8.78 -7.56 -14.26
C PHE A 81 8.40 -8.80 -13.44
N PRO A 82 8.54 -8.77 -12.11
CA PRO A 82 8.13 -9.88 -11.26
C PRO A 82 6.67 -9.65 -10.86
N ALA A 83 5.74 -10.31 -11.55
CA ALA A 83 4.33 -10.25 -11.14
C ALA A 83 4.18 -10.88 -9.75
N GLU A 84 3.56 -10.17 -8.82
CA GLU A 84 3.39 -10.60 -7.45
C GLU A 84 1.92 -10.73 -7.07
N HIS A 85 1.56 -11.83 -6.42
CA HIS A 85 0.22 -11.95 -5.88
C HIS A 85 0.10 -11.17 -4.57
N HIS A 86 -0.81 -10.20 -4.55
CA HIS A 86 -1.17 -9.45 -3.36
C HIS A 86 -2.67 -9.60 -3.11
N PRO A 87 -3.09 -10.00 -1.90
CA PRO A 87 -4.50 -9.97 -1.53
C PRO A 87 -4.96 -8.51 -1.51
N LEU A 88 -5.81 -8.17 -2.47
CA LEU A 88 -6.45 -6.85 -2.56
C LEU A 88 -7.87 -6.85 -2.00
N GLU A 89 -8.39 -8.04 -1.73
CA GLU A 89 -9.59 -8.17 -0.93
C GLU A 89 -9.31 -7.49 0.41
N LEU A 90 -10.15 -6.54 0.75
CA LEU A 90 -10.23 -6.08 2.13
C LEU A 90 -10.51 -7.32 2.97
N ARG A 91 -9.81 -7.49 4.09
CA ARG A 91 -10.23 -8.45 5.11
C ARG A 91 -11.58 -8.00 5.63
N GLU A 92 -12.66 -8.46 5.02
CA GLU A 92 -14.03 -8.06 5.37
C GLU A 92 -14.32 -8.38 6.84
N ALA A 93 -13.80 -9.52 7.30
CA ALA A 93 -13.74 -9.88 8.71
C ALA A 93 -12.58 -10.86 8.93
N ALA A 94 -12.07 -10.88 10.16
CA ALA A 94 -11.19 -11.93 10.65
C ALA A 94 -11.50 -12.21 12.12
N TRP A 95 -11.19 -13.42 12.58
CA TRP A 95 -11.23 -13.71 14.00
C TRP A 95 -10.11 -12.96 14.72
N ALA A 96 -10.44 -12.33 15.84
CA ALA A 96 -9.49 -11.74 16.76
C ALA A 96 -9.45 -12.59 18.03
N GLU A 97 -8.24 -12.90 18.50
CA GLU A 97 -8.05 -13.62 19.76
C GLU A 97 -8.44 -12.73 20.96
N VAL A 98 -9.31 -13.25 21.83
CA VAL A 98 -9.63 -12.60 23.11
C VAL A 98 -8.50 -12.93 24.09
N ARG A 99 -7.64 -11.94 24.35
CA ARG A 99 -6.49 -12.11 25.27
C ARG A 99 -6.87 -12.11 26.74
N GLU A 100 -7.90 -11.33 27.10
CA GLU A 100 -8.33 -11.16 28.48
C GLU A 100 -9.78 -10.69 28.55
N VAL A 101 -10.52 -11.16 29.56
CA VAL A 101 -11.85 -10.66 29.92
C VAL A 101 -11.82 -10.23 31.37
N ARG A 102 -12.16 -8.97 31.64
CA ARG A 102 -12.21 -8.42 33.00
C ARG A 102 -13.65 -8.12 33.39
N SER A 103 -14.08 -8.67 34.51
CA SER A 103 -15.32 -8.20 35.13
C SER A 103 -15.10 -6.78 35.63
N ARG A 104 -16.02 -5.88 35.28
CA ARG A 104 -15.99 -4.51 35.79
C ARG A 104 -16.77 -4.48 37.09
N THR A 105 -16.11 -4.11 38.19
CA THR A 105 -16.79 -3.92 39.47
C THR A 105 -17.73 -2.73 39.37
N SER A 106 -18.96 -2.90 39.87
CA SER A 106 -19.92 -1.78 39.98
C SER A 106 -19.42 -0.81 41.04
N GLY A 107 -19.16 0.44 40.66
CA GLY A 107 -19.06 1.54 41.61
C GLY A 107 -20.43 2.13 41.93
N ASP A 108 -20.46 3.24 42.67
CA ASP A 108 -21.71 3.91 43.07
C ASP A 108 -22.48 4.52 41.88
N LYS A 109 -21.82 4.72 40.74
CA LYS A 109 -22.43 5.29 39.54
C LYS A 109 -22.97 4.19 38.61
N PRO A 110 -24.27 4.23 38.24
CA PRO A 110 -24.84 3.26 37.31
C PRO A 110 -24.24 3.41 35.90
N PHE A 111 -24.16 2.29 35.18
CA PHE A 111 -23.78 2.26 33.78
C PHE A 111 -25.02 2.44 32.90
N THR A 112 -24.91 3.28 31.86
CA THR A 112 -25.91 3.32 30.78
C THR A 112 -25.47 2.34 29.69
N LEU A 113 -26.32 1.35 29.40
CA LEU A 113 -26.12 0.43 28.28
C LEU A 113 -27.05 0.84 27.13
N TYR A 114 -26.52 0.77 25.91
CA TYR A 114 -27.28 1.02 24.70
C TYR A 114 -27.39 -0.27 23.89
N SER A 115 -28.53 -0.46 23.23
CA SER A 115 -28.76 -1.52 22.25
C SER A 115 -29.37 -0.93 20.99
N PHE A 116 -29.06 -1.54 19.85
CA PHE A 116 -29.58 -1.16 18.54
C PHE A 116 -30.28 -2.37 17.94
N ARG A 117 -31.50 -2.16 17.44
CA ARG A 117 -32.21 -3.15 16.65
C ARG A 117 -32.02 -2.81 15.17
N LEU A 118 -31.45 -3.75 14.42
CA LEU A 118 -31.14 -3.58 13.01
C LEU A 118 -31.79 -4.72 12.20
N ASP A 119 -32.40 -4.35 11.08
CA ASP A 119 -33.09 -5.25 10.15
C ASP A 119 -32.72 -4.81 8.72
N PRO A 120 -32.42 -5.72 7.77
CA PRO A 120 -32.38 -7.19 7.88
C PRO A 120 -31.11 -7.76 8.53
N CYS A 121 -30.10 -6.93 8.77
CA CYS A 121 -28.78 -7.37 9.26
C CYS A 121 -28.62 -7.01 10.75
N PRO A 122 -28.80 -7.95 11.70
CA PRO A 122 -28.81 -7.66 13.14
C PRO A 122 -27.42 -7.50 13.76
N SER A 123 -26.44 -7.04 12.97
CA SER A 123 -25.04 -6.91 13.37
C SER A 123 -24.49 -5.54 13.02
N PHE A 124 -23.59 -5.03 13.85
CA PHE A 124 -22.92 -3.74 13.66
C PHE A 124 -21.50 -3.77 14.22
N LEU A 125 -20.70 -2.75 13.90
CA LEU A 125 -19.34 -2.65 14.38
C LEU A 125 -19.25 -1.79 15.64
N ILE A 126 -18.60 -2.31 16.68
CA ILE A 126 -18.16 -1.54 17.85
C ILE A 126 -16.63 -1.64 17.90
N ASN A 127 -15.94 -0.51 17.76
CA ASN A 127 -14.47 -0.46 17.75
C ASN A 127 -13.82 -1.45 16.76
N GLY A 128 -14.45 -1.68 15.61
CA GLY A 128 -13.99 -2.64 14.60
C GLY A 128 -14.31 -4.11 14.88
N HIS A 129 -14.98 -4.43 15.98
CA HIS A 129 -15.48 -5.77 16.27
C HIS A 129 -16.95 -5.91 15.88
N LEU A 130 -17.28 -7.04 15.24
CA LEU A 130 -18.66 -7.38 14.93
C LEU A 130 -19.42 -7.73 16.21
N ALA A 131 -20.41 -6.90 16.55
CA ALA A 131 -21.36 -7.14 17.62
C ALA A 131 -22.71 -7.52 17.02
N ARG A 132 -23.44 -8.42 17.70
CA ARG A 132 -24.78 -8.87 17.33
C ARG A 132 -25.73 -8.64 18.51
N GLN A 133 -26.98 -8.31 18.22
CA GLN A 133 -28.02 -8.31 19.25
C GLN A 133 -28.13 -9.73 19.87
N PRO A 134 -28.10 -9.88 21.22
CA PRO A 134 -28.45 -11.16 21.85
C PRO A 134 -29.93 -11.47 21.57
N TRP A 135 -30.21 -12.74 21.32
CA TRP A 135 -31.53 -13.31 21.01
C TRP A 135 -32.57 -12.94 22.06
#